data_AF-A0A8T7JI98-F1
#
_entry.id   AF-A0A8T7JI98-F1
#
_cell.length_a   1.000
_cell.length_b   1.000
_cell.length_c   1.000
_cell.angle_alpha   90.00
_cell.angle_beta   90.00
_cell.angle_gamma   90.00
#
_symmetry.space_group_name_H-M   'P 1'
#
loop_
_entity.id
_entity.type
_entity.pdbx_description
1 polymer ?
#
loop_
_entity_poly.entity_id
_entity_poly.type
_entity_poly.pdbx_seq_one_letter_code
_entity_poly.pdbx_strand_id
1 'polypeptide(L)' 'QELIEFIQLVETETNLKLDPVYTGKAFYALVDLMKSGKIDKGSRVLFLHTGGLQGFRNESF' A
#
# COMPACT_ATOMS: atom_id res chain seq x y z
N GLN A 1 8.19 -3.27 -11.56
CA GLN A 1 8.58 -4.32 -10.62
C GLN A 1 8.28 -3.92 -9.18
N GLU A 2 8.88 -2.85 -8.65
CA GLU A 2 8.85 -2.50 -7.23
C GLU A 2 7.45 -2.37 -6.57
N LEU A 3 6.49 -1.69 -7.22
CA LEU A 3 5.17 -1.48 -6.62
C LEU A 3 4.37 -2.78 -6.43
N ILE A 4 4.46 -3.71 -7.38
CA ILE A 4 3.72 -4.98 -7.29
C ILE A 4 4.30 -5.85 -6.19
N GLU A 5 5.63 -5.94 -6.11
CA GLU A 5 6.32 -6.66 -5.02
C GLU A 5 5.98 -6.07 -3.66
N PHE A 6 5.92 -4.73 -3.55
CA PHE A 6 5.47 -4.07 -2.34
C PHE A 6 4.03 -4.42 -1.98
N ILE A 7 3.10 -4.40 -2.94
CA ILE A 7 1.70 -4.76 -2.71
C ILE A 7 1.59 -6.22 -2.22
N GLN A 8 2.30 -7.15 -2.86
CA GLN A 8 2.34 -8.56 -2.46
C GLN A 8 2.91 -8.74 -1.04
N LEU A 9 3.97 -8.00 -0.70
CA LEU A 9 4.53 -7.99 0.64
C LEU A 9 3.52 -7.50 1.67
N VAL A 10 2.83 -6.39 1.40
CA VAL A 10 1.81 -5.85 2.32
C VAL A 10 0.66 -6.84 2.50
N GLU A 11 0.17 -7.46 1.42
CA GLU A 11 -0.87 -8.47 1.52
C GLU A 11 -0.41 -9.68 2.33
N THR A 12 0.82 -10.15 2.12
CA THR A 12 1.39 -11.29 2.85
C THR A 12 1.54 -11.00 4.35
N GLU A 13 2.05 -9.82 4.71
CA GLU A 13 2.35 -9.46 6.11
C GLU A 13 1.11 -9.02 6.90
N THR A 14 0.09 -8.48 6.24
CA THR A 14 -1.03 -7.80 6.92
C THR A 14 -2.42 -8.28 6.51
N ASN A 15 -2.52 -9.13 5.48
CA ASN A 15 -3.77 -9.53 4.84
C ASN A 15 -4.58 -8.34 4.26
N LEU A 16 -3.94 -7.17 4.08
CA LEU A 16 -4.53 -6.00 3.44
C LEU A 16 -4.27 -6.05 1.93
N LYS A 17 -5.33 -6.21 1.16
CA LYS A 17 -5.27 -6.12 -0.31
C LYS A 17 -5.23 -4.66 -0.74
N LEU A 18 -4.32 -4.31 -1.65
CA LEU A 18 -4.17 -2.96 -2.20
C LEU A 18 -4.15 -3.01 -3.72
N ASP A 19 -4.92 -2.16 -4.39
CA ASP A 19 -4.94 -2.10 -5.85
C ASP A 19 -3.71 -1.40 -6.46
N PRO A 20 -3.25 -1.80 -7.65
CA PRO A 20 -2.03 -1.24 -8.25
C PRO A 20 -2.24 0.17 -8.83
N VAL A 21 -3.49 0.63 -8.96
CA VAL A 21 -3.82 1.91 -9.59
C VAL A 21 -3.75 3.05 -8.56
N TYR A 22 -4.33 2.85 -7.36
CA TYR A 22 -4.50 3.87 -6.33
C TYR A 22 -3.96 3.47 -4.96
N THR A 23 -4.61 2.53 -4.26
CA THR A 23 -4.34 2.26 -2.85
C THR A 23 -2.94 1.71 -2.61
N GLY A 24 -2.40 0.93 -3.54
CA GLY A 24 -1.01 0.47 -3.52
C GLY A 24 0.00 1.62 -3.55
N LYS A 25 -0.20 2.60 -4.44
CA LYS A 25 0.67 3.79 -4.53
C LYS A 25 0.57 4.67 -3.30
N ALA A 26 -0.65 4.87 -2.80
CA ALA A 26 -0.88 5.66 -1.59
C ALA A 26 -0.21 5.04 -0.37
N PHE A 27 -0.33 3.71 -0.21
CA PHE A 27 0.30 3.00 0.90
C PHE A 27 1.83 2.95 0.76
N TYR A 28 2.35 2.77 -0.46
CA TYR A 28 3.78 2.84 -0.75
C TYR A 28 4.36 4.20 -0.32
N ALA A 29 3.73 5.30 -0.77
CA ALA A 29 4.16 6.65 -0.41
C ALA A 29 4.07 6.89 1.11
N LEU A 30 3.03 6.38 1.78
CA LEU A 30 2.91 6.47 3.23
C LEU A 30 4.09 5.78 3.95
N VAL A 31 4.49 4.59 3.52
CA VAL A 31 5.65 3.88 4.09
C VAL A 31 6.95 4.64 3.85
N ASP A 32 7.12 5.24 2.67
CA ASP A 32 8.29 6.08 2.35
C ASP A 32 8.35 7.36 3.22
N LEU A 33 7.20 8.00 3.47
CA LEU A 33 7.10 9.15 4.38
C LEU A 33 7.47 8.77 5.82
N MET A 34 7.09 7.59 6.29
CA MET A 34 7.49 7.07 7.60
C MET A 34 9.00 6.77 7.66
N LYS A 35 9.55 6.12 6.63
CA LYS A 35 10.99 5.78 6.56
C LYS A 35 11.89 7.01 6.48
N SER A 36 11.46 8.03 5.74
CA SER A 36 12.18 9.31 5.62
C SER A 36 12.05 10.22 6.84
N GLY A 37 11.25 9.83 7.85
CA GLY A 37 11.03 10.65 9.05
C GLY A 37 10.17 11.89 8.81
N LYS A 38 9.48 11.99 7.66
CA LYS A 38 8.49 13.05 7.42
C LYS A 38 7.21 12.87 8.23
N ILE A 39 6.96 11.63 8.67
CA ILE A 39 5.98 11.32 9.71
C ILE A 39 6.77 10.90 10.95
N ASP A 40 6.59 11.64 12.04
CA ASP A 40 7.33 11.41 13.28
C ASP A 40 7.04 10.01 13.87
N LYS A 41 8.10 9.37 14.40
CA LYS A 41 7.98 8.08 15.09
C LYS A 41 7.01 8.21 16.27
N GLY A 42 6.07 7.26 16.38
CA GLY A 42 5.04 7.26 17.42
C GLY A 42 3.75 7.98 17.04
N SER A 43 3.71 8.63 15.87
CA SER A 43 2.47 9.19 15.31
C SER A 43 1.40 8.12 15.10
N ARG A 44 0.14 8.48 15.33
CA ARG A 44 -1.02 7.65 14.94
C ARG A 44 -1.46 8.07 13.55
N VAL A 45 -1.39 7.14 12.59
CA VAL A 45 -1.77 7.38 11.21
C VAL A 45 -3.05 6.62 10.89
N LEU A 46 -4.04 7.31 10.31
CA LEU A 46 -5.22 6.69 9.71
C LEU A 46 -5.03 6.62 8.19
N PHE A 47 -4.89 5.42 7.66
CA PHE A 47 -4.90 5.19 6.22
C PHE A 47 -6.35 4.93 5.76
N LEU A 48 -6.85 5.74 4.82
CA LEU A 48 -8.17 5.54 4.23
C LEU A 48 -8.07 4.63 3.01
N HIS A 49 -8.47 3.38 3.17
CA HIS A 49 -8.51 2.41 2.09
C HIS A 49 -9.73 2.64 1.19
N THR A 50 -9.55 3.35 0.06
CA THR A 50 -10.65 3.80 -0.82
C THR A 50 -11.26 2.71 -1.71
N GLY A 51 -10.79 1.47 -1.64
CA GLY A 51 -11.30 0.33 -2.43
C GLY A 51 -10.41 0.06 -3.64
N GLY A 52 -11.01 -0.15 -4.82
CA GLY A 52 -10.26 -0.27 -6.08
C GLY A 52 -9.80 -1.67 -6.46
N LEU A 53 -10.06 -2.70 -5.63
CA LEU A 53 -9.61 -4.08 -5.88
C LEU A 53 -10.09 -4.66 -7.21
N GLN A 54 -11.14 -4.10 -7.82
CA GLN A 54 -11.52 -4.42 -9.20
C GLN A 54 -10.41 -4.20 -10.23
N GLY A 55 -9.41 -3.37 -9.93
CA GLY A 55 -8.21 -3.18 -10.76
C GLY A 55 -7.40 -4.46 -10.97
N PHE A 56 -7.55 -5.46 -10.10
CA PHE A 56 -6.91 -6.78 -10.25
C PHE A 56 -7.68 -7.77 -11.13
N ARG A 57 -8.90 -7.46 -11.59
CA ARG A 57 -9.75 -8.47 -12.24
C ARG A 57 -9.15 -9.11 -13.51
N ASN A 58 -8.09 -8.52 -14.07
CA ASN A 58 -7.41 -9.03 -15.26
C ASN A 58 -5.94 -9.42 -15.00
N GLU A 59 -5.43 -9.29 -13.79
CA GLU A 59 -4.05 -9.65 -13.45
C GLU A 59 -4.06 -10.72 -12.35
N SER A 60 -3.96 -11.98 -12.78
CA SER A 60 -3.57 -13.08 -11.90
C SER A 60 -2.05 -13.07 -11.81
N PHE A 61 -1.50 -12.82 -10.63
CA PHE A 61 -0.08 -13.01 -10.33
C PHE A 61 0.15 -14.40 -9.71
#